data_AF-S0GFP7-F1
#
_entry.id   AF-S0GFP7-F1
#
_cell.length_a   1.000
_cell.length_b   1.000
_cell.length_c   1.000
_cell.angle_alpha   90.00
_cell.angle_beta   90.00
_cell.angle_gamma   90.00
#
_symmetry.space_group_name_H-M   'P 1'
#
loop_
_entity.id
_entity.type
_entity.pdbx_description
1 polymer ?
#
loop_
_entity_poly.entity_id
_entity_poly.type
_entity_poly.pdbx_seq_one_letter_code
_entity_poly.pdbx_strand_id
1 'polypeptide(L)'
;MNLKAEYMINRLFIAAVILSLLPAATAFGQELRKEKLIGTNPGNPGSNYAVFYSYGMSESAVWPLGMKLLVKNADGTNGSTIRHTHDKGNGENIPVNDKVPFRFIIAPVDGPDGEVSWAAAMGINASANSNLGQDGTAITSGCASYKTDEFPSGWRLPTQREMMLMWLFKAGIDVIYSSGQLSASPYWTATENTAVEAWYLDFTTAAPQSDSAAKTFSYKYRCVRDY
;
A
#
# COMPACT_ATOMS: atom_id res chain seq x y z
N MET A 1 -8.38 -73.60 -17.97
CA MET A 1 -7.68 -72.91 -16.87
C MET A 1 -7.61 -71.43 -17.24
N ASN A 2 -8.31 -70.58 -16.49
CA ASN A 2 -8.65 -69.21 -16.85
C ASN A 2 -7.47 -68.24 -16.62
N LEU A 3 -7.13 -67.46 -17.63
CA LEU A 3 -6.28 -66.28 -17.53
C LEU A 3 -7.13 -65.10 -17.04
N LYS A 4 -6.86 -64.62 -15.83
CA LYS A 4 -7.23 -63.26 -15.38
C LYS A 4 -6.11 -62.72 -14.49
N ALA A 5 -5.18 -62.00 -15.11
CA ALA A 5 -4.29 -61.09 -14.41
C ALA A 5 -5.07 -59.77 -14.24
N GLU A 6 -5.62 -59.56 -13.06
CA GLU A 6 -6.27 -58.29 -12.71
C GLU A 6 -5.20 -57.22 -12.56
N TYR A 7 -5.21 -56.27 -13.50
CA TYR A 7 -4.35 -55.09 -13.52
C TYR A 7 -4.80 -54.14 -12.40
N MET A 8 -4.30 -54.37 -11.18
CA MET A 8 -4.39 -53.41 -10.08
C MET A 8 -3.47 -52.22 -10.39
N ILE A 9 -3.92 -51.32 -11.28
CA ILE A 9 -3.35 -49.97 -11.35
C ILE A 9 -3.65 -49.32 -10.02
N ASN A 10 -2.60 -49.27 -9.22
CA ASN A 10 -2.52 -48.73 -7.89
C ASN A 10 -3.12 -47.31 -7.89
N ARG A 11 -4.33 -47.14 -7.36
CA ARG A 11 -5.00 -45.82 -7.27
C ARG A 11 -4.15 -44.79 -6.51
N LEU A 12 -3.23 -45.24 -5.66
CA LEU A 12 -2.21 -44.40 -5.01
C LEU A 12 -1.20 -43.80 -6.00
N PHE A 13 -0.81 -44.52 -7.05
CA PHE A 13 0.12 -44.00 -8.06
C PHE A 13 -0.51 -42.89 -8.91
N ILE A 14 -1.81 -43.02 -9.24
CA ILE A 14 -2.52 -42.01 -10.01
C ILE A 14 -2.71 -40.73 -9.16
N ALA A 15 -2.98 -40.85 -7.86
CA ALA A 15 -3.11 -39.70 -6.96
C ALA A 15 -1.77 -38.95 -6.77
N ALA A 16 -0.65 -39.67 -6.62
CA ALA A 16 0.67 -39.06 -6.45
C ALA A 16 1.17 -38.35 -7.72
N VAL A 17 0.81 -38.86 -8.90
CA VAL A 17 1.18 -38.26 -10.20
C VAL A 17 0.34 -37.00 -10.49
N ILE A 18 -0.93 -36.94 -10.09
CA ILE A 18 -1.75 -35.73 -10.25
C ILE A 18 -1.27 -34.60 -9.30
N LEU A 19 -0.80 -34.92 -8.10
CA LEU A 19 -0.26 -33.92 -7.16
C LEU A 19 1.12 -33.38 -7.56
N SER A 20 1.85 -34.09 -8.43
CA SER A 20 3.20 -33.71 -8.91
C SER A 20 3.21 -33.13 -10.33
N LEU A 21 2.12 -33.28 -11.10
CA LEU A 21 1.96 -32.74 -12.46
C LEU A 21 1.05 -31.51 -12.54
N LEU A 22 0.39 -31.11 -11.45
CA LEU A 22 -0.03 -29.73 -11.33
C LEU A 22 1.27 -28.93 -11.13
N PRO A 23 1.74 -28.12 -12.11
CA PRO A 23 2.66 -27.05 -11.74
C PRO A 23 1.95 -26.37 -10.58
N ALA A 24 2.64 -26.16 -9.45
CA ALA A 24 2.12 -25.33 -8.36
C ALA A 24 1.57 -24.10 -9.06
N ALA A 25 0.24 -24.07 -9.22
CA ALA A 25 -0.37 -23.10 -10.10
C ALA A 25 -0.02 -21.82 -9.39
N THR A 26 0.89 -21.04 -9.97
CA THR A 26 1.22 -19.72 -9.45
C THR A 26 -0.13 -19.05 -9.42
N ALA A 27 -0.71 -18.94 -8.23
CA ALA A 27 -2.01 -18.37 -8.06
C ALA A 27 -1.84 -16.93 -8.51
N PHE A 28 -2.29 -16.63 -9.72
CA PHE A 28 -2.27 -15.28 -10.24
C PHE A 28 -3.32 -14.52 -9.44
N GLY A 29 -2.85 -13.77 -8.45
CA GLY A 29 -3.67 -13.02 -7.55
C GLY A 29 -2.83 -11.97 -6.86
N GLN A 30 -3.51 -10.95 -6.35
CA GLN A 30 -2.87 -9.93 -5.53
C GLN A 30 -2.13 -10.62 -4.38
N GLU A 31 -0.88 -10.25 -4.14
CA GLU A 31 -0.06 -10.92 -3.13
C GLU A 31 0.77 -9.93 -2.33
N LEU A 32 1.04 -10.30 -1.08
CA LEU A 32 1.99 -9.63 -0.20
C LEU A 32 3.24 -10.50 -0.08
N ARG A 33 4.40 -9.95 -0.45
CA ARG A 33 5.69 -10.64 -0.34
C ARG A 33 6.58 -9.98 0.71
N LYS A 34 7.35 -10.81 1.40
CA LYS A 34 8.50 -10.37 2.20
C LYS A 34 9.72 -10.29 1.30
N GLU A 35 10.19 -9.09 1.01
CA GLU A 35 11.34 -8.87 0.14
C GLU A 35 12.49 -8.22 0.87
N LYS A 36 13.70 -8.74 0.67
CA LYS A 36 14.90 -8.08 1.16
C LYS A 36 15.32 -7.01 0.15
N LEU A 37 15.05 -5.74 0.48
CA LEU A 37 15.38 -4.61 -0.38
C LEU A 37 16.63 -3.92 0.15
N ILE A 38 17.57 -3.58 -0.74
CA ILE A 38 18.82 -2.87 -0.40
C ILE A 38 18.73 -1.35 -0.62
N GLY A 39 17.66 -0.88 -1.27
CA GLY A 39 17.47 0.53 -1.55
C GLY A 39 18.36 1.05 -2.68
N THR A 40 18.68 2.35 -2.64
CA THR A 40 19.48 3.02 -3.68
C THR A 40 20.97 3.09 -3.37
N ASN A 41 21.38 2.78 -2.13
CA ASN A 41 22.77 2.81 -1.72
C ASN A 41 23.36 1.38 -1.72
N PRO A 42 24.38 1.09 -2.54
CA PRO A 42 24.99 -0.25 -2.62
C PRO A 42 25.62 -0.73 -1.30
N GLY A 43 25.93 0.18 -0.37
CA GLY A 43 26.50 -0.15 0.94
C GLY A 43 25.47 -0.59 1.98
N ASN A 44 24.17 -0.51 1.68
CA ASN A 44 23.13 -0.89 2.63
C ASN A 44 23.03 -2.42 2.74
N PRO A 45 23.00 -2.99 3.97
CA PRO A 45 22.85 -4.43 4.17
C PRO A 45 21.47 -4.96 3.73
N GLY A 46 20.53 -4.05 3.53
CA GLY A 46 19.15 -4.28 3.13
C GLY A 46 18.27 -4.80 4.25
N SER A 47 17.00 -4.41 4.20
CA SER A 47 15.98 -4.76 5.19
C SER A 47 14.83 -5.51 4.54
N ASN A 48 14.09 -6.27 5.35
CA ASN A 48 12.88 -6.93 4.87
C ASN A 48 11.74 -5.93 4.81
N TYR A 49 11.07 -5.86 3.66
CA TYR A 49 9.88 -5.06 3.44
C TYR A 49 8.71 -5.94 3.03
N ALA A 50 7.51 -5.55 3.43
CA ALA A 50 6.25 -6.02 2.90
C ALA A 50 5.97 -5.28 1.60
N VAL A 51 5.94 -6.02 0.49
CA VAL A 51 5.71 -5.48 -0.86
C VAL A 51 4.42 -6.08 -1.39
N PHE A 52 3.47 -5.21 -1.71
CA PHE A 52 2.25 -5.61 -2.40
C PHE A 52 2.52 -5.74 -3.89
N TYR A 53 1.93 -6.75 -4.53
CA TYR A 53 1.92 -6.94 -5.97
C TYR A 53 0.50 -7.08 -6.49
N SER A 54 0.18 -6.35 -7.56
CA SER A 54 -1.15 -6.34 -8.18
C SER A 54 -1.35 -7.48 -9.19
N TYR A 55 -0.65 -8.61 -9.06
CA TYR A 55 -0.74 -9.70 -10.03
C TYR A 55 -2.18 -10.19 -10.21
N GLY A 56 -2.55 -10.54 -11.44
CA GLY A 56 -3.91 -10.97 -11.77
C GLY A 56 -4.97 -9.86 -11.82
N MET A 57 -4.64 -8.61 -11.47
CA MET A 57 -5.53 -7.47 -11.73
C MET A 57 -5.53 -7.11 -13.22
N SER A 58 -6.68 -6.64 -13.72
CA SER A 58 -6.78 -6.07 -15.07
C SER A 58 -5.83 -4.89 -15.23
N GLU A 59 -5.19 -4.76 -16.40
CA GLU A 59 -4.31 -3.62 -16.73
C GLU A 59 -5.04 -2.27 -16.58
N SER A 60 -6.35 -2.24 -16.79
CA SER A 60 -7.15 -1.03 -16.59
C SER A 60 -7.20 -0.58 -15.12
N ALA A 61 -7.01 -1.49 -14.17
CA ALA A 61 -7.05 -1.23 -12.72
C ALA A 61 -5.66 -1.01 -12.10
N VAL A 62 -4.59 -1.05 -12.91
CA VAL A 62 -3.20 -0.93 -12.47
C VAL A 62 -2.53 0.26 -13.15
N TRP A 63 -1.77 1.04 -12.38
CA TRP A 63 -0.95 2.11 -12.96
C TRP A 63 0.19 1.52 -13.81
N PRO A 64 0.56 2.15 -14.95
CA PRO A 64 1.74 1.77 -15.71
C PRO A 64 3.00 1.70 -14.84
N LEU A 65 3.92 0.81 -15.20
CA LEU A 65 5.20 0.67 -14.50
C LEU A 65 5.96 2.01 -14.48
N GLY A 66 6.52 2.35 -13.32
CA GLY A 66 7.30 3.57 -13.13
C GLY A 66 6.47 4.84 -12.87
N MET A 67 5.14 4.75 -12.83
CA MET A 67 4.29 5.85 -12.37
C MET A 67 4.60 6.18 -10.91
N LYS A 68 4.78 7.48 -10.63
CA LYS A 68 4.96 8.01 -9.27
C LYS A 68 3.72 8.79 -8.90
N LEU A 69 3.07 8.42 -7.79
CA LEU A 69 1.86 9.09 -7.33
C LEU A 69 2.18 10.23 -6.34
N LEU A 70 3.25 10.97 -6.65
CA LEU A 70 3.85 12.01 -5.82
C LEU A 70 3.89 13.32 -6.58
N VAL A 71 3.60 14.42 -5.88
CA VAL A 71 3.92 15.76 -6.38
C VAL A 71 5.43 15.91 -6.42
N LYS A 72 5.97 16.50 -7.48
CA LYS A 72 7.37 16.97 -7.47
C LYS A 72 7.40 18.36 -6.87
N ASN A 73 8.15 18.52 -5.78
CA ASN A 73 8.39 19.82 -5.19
C ASN A 73 9.20 20.70 -6.17
N ALA A 74 9.14 22.03 -5.98
CA ALA A 74 9.86 22.99 -6.82
C ALA A 74 11.38 22.80 -6.79
N ASP A 75 11.92 22.23 -5.71
CA ASP A 75 13.34 21.87 -5.57
C ASP A 75 13.72 20.53 -6.25
N GLY A 76 12.77 19.91 -6.96
CA GLY A 76 12.95 18.65 -7.67
C GLY A 76 12.85 17.40 -6.80
N THR A 77 12.61 17.53 -5.49
CA THR A 77 12.41 16.40 -4.58
C THR A 77 10.99 15.83 -4.71
N ASN A 78 10.80 14.58 -4.32
CA ASN A 78 9.45 14.03 -4.20
C ASN A 78 8.78 14.61 -2.96
N GLY A 79 7.57 15.11 -3.11
CA GLY A 79 6.76 15.70 -2.04
C GLY A 79 5.72 14.74 -1.47
N SER A 80 4.52 15.25 -1.28
CA SER A 80 3.37 14.50 -0.78
C SER A 80 2.67 13.71 -1.90
N THR A 81 1.76 12.81 -1.52
CA THR A 81 0.89 12.12 -2.49
C THR A 81 0.13 13.17 -3.32
N ILE A 82 -0.03 12.91 -4.62
CA ILE A 82 -0.87 13.76 -5.48
C ILE A 82 -2.26 13.89 -4.86
N ARG A 83 -2.72 15.13 -4.67
CA ARG A 83 -4.01 15.40 -4.01
C ARG A 83 -5.18 15.08 -4.93
N HIS A 84 -6.16 14.39 -4.38
CA HIS A 84 -7.27 13.83 -5.12
C HIS A 84 -8.44 13.53 -4.19
N THR A 85 -9.62 13.41 -4.78
CA THR A 85 -10.82 12.85 -4.17
C THR A 85 -11.02 11.40 -4.62
N HIS A 86 -12.06 10.74 -4.10
CA HIS A 86 -12.35 9.35 -4.46
C HIS A 86 -12.74 9.16 -5.94
N ASP A 87 -13.25 10.20 -6.61
CA ASP A 87 -13.79 10.17 -7.97
C ASP A 87 -12.95 10.96 -9.00
N LYS A 88 -12.09 11.89 -8.56
CA LYS A 88 -11.28 12.74 -9.45
C LYS A 88 -10.02 13.26 -8.77
N GLY A 89 -9.06 13.73 -9.58
CA GLY A 89 -7.97 14.56 -9.06
C GLY A 89 -8.43 15.99 -8.72
N ASN A 90 -7.70 16.64 -7.80
CA ASN A 90 -7.96 18.05 -7.47
C ASN A 90 -7.30 18.97 -8.51
N GLY A 91 -8.05 19.93 -9.06
CA GLY A 91 -7.52 20.82 -10.10
C GLY A 91 -7.11 20.04 -11.35
N GLU A 92 -5.84 20.18 -11.76
CA GLU A 92 -5.27 19.45 -12.91
C GLU A 92 -4.63 18.11 -12.52
N ASN A 93 -4.73 17.70 -11.25
CA ASN A 93 -4.21 16.40 -10.84
C ASN A 93 -4.97 15.25 -11.50
N ILE A 94 -4.26 14.14 -11.68
CA ILE A 94 -4.84 12.88 -12.14
C ILE A 94 -5.64 12.20 -11.00
N PRO A 95 -6.66 11.37 -11.31
CA PRO A 95 -7.42 10.62 -10.32
C PRO A 95 -6.62 9.43 -9.78
N VAL A 96 -5.71 9.66 -8.82
CA VAL A 96 -4.78 8.61 -8.38
C VAL A 96 -5.43 7.43 -7.63
N ASN A 97 -6.64 7.60 -7.07
CA ASN A 97 -7.40 6.52 -6.42
C ASN A 97 -8.05 5.53 -7.41
N ASP A 98 -8.09 5.85 -8.71
CA ASP A 98 -8.74 5.03 -9.74
C ASP A 98 -8.02 3.72 -10.05
N LYS A 99 -6.75 3.59 -9.65
CA LYS A 99 -5.93 2.40 -9.88
C LYS A 99 -4.98 2.16 -8.71
N VAL A 100 -4.39 0.98 -8.65
CA VAL A 100 -3.30 0.67 -7.71
C VAL A 100 -1.96 0.55 -8.44
N PRO A 101 -0.83 0.87 -7.81
CA PRO A 101 0.48 0.60 -8.37
C PRO A 101 0.65 -0.89 -8.67
N PHE A 102 1.41 -1.21 -9.71
CA PHE A 102 1.79 -2.60 -10.03
C PHE A 102 2.40 -3.30 -8.81
N ARG A 103 3.20 -2.54 -8.06
CA ARG A 103 3.69 -2.91 -6.74
C ARG A 103 3.97 -1.66 -5.93
N PHE A 104 3.86 -1.78 -4.61
CA PHE A 104 4.28 -0.73 -3.69
C PHE A 104 4.82 -1.34 -2.40
N ILE A 105 5.76 -0.65 -1.80
CA ILE A 105 6.36 -1.00 -0.51
C ILE A 105 5.51 -0.39 0.59
N ILE A 106 5.23 -1.16 1.64
CA ILE A 106 4.57 -0.66 2.86
C ILE A 106 5.65 -0.35 3.89
N ALA A 107 5.57 0.80 4.56
CA ALA A 107 6.53 1.19 5.59
C ALA A 107 6.58 0.17 6.75
N PRO A 108 7.77 -0.10 7.32
CA PRO A 108 7.93 -1.08 8.40
C PRO A 108 7.29 -0.66 9.71
N VAL A 109 7.12 0.63 9.96
CA VAL A 109 6.50 1.20 11.16
C VAL A 109 5.55 2.33 10.80
N ASP A 110 4.63 2.66 11.71
CA ASP A 110 3.79 3.85 11.59
C ASP A 110 4.65 5.12 11.56
N GLY A 111 4.04 6.22 11.13
CA GLY A 111 4.63 7.54 11.21
C GLY A 111 5.20 7.86 12.60
N PRO A 112 6.42 8.42 12.70
CA PRO A 112 7.06 8.72 13.99
C PRO A 112 6.35 9.84 14.76
N ASP A 113 5.52 10.64 14.09
CA ASP A 113 4.80 11.78 14.68
C ASP A 113 3.55 11.36 15.48
N GLY A 114 3.23 10.05 15.52
CA GLY A 114 2.02 9.54 16.15
C GLY A 114 0.76 9.88 15.37
N GLU A 115 -0.29 10.32 16.08
CA GLU A 115 -1.55 10.73 15.48
C GLU A 115 -1.53 12.21 15.12
N VAL A 116 -1.83 12.52 13.86
CA VAL A 116 -1.69 13.88 13.30
C VAL A 116 -2.87 14.23 12.40
N SER A 117 -3.02 15.52 12.08
CA SER A 117 -4.00 15.97 11.08
C SER A 117 -3.71 15.39 9.68
N TRP A 118 -4.72 15.35 8.82
CA TRP A 118 -4.58 14.81 7.47
C TRP A 118 -3.46 15.50 6.67
N ALA A 119 -3.42 16.85 6.66
CA ALA A 119 -2.34 17.59 5.99
C ALA A 119 -0.97 17.26 6.57
N ALA A 120 -0.85 17.10 7.88
CA ALA A 120 0.40 16.73 8.54
C ALA A 120 0.84 15.30 8.17
N ALA A 121 -0.10 14.34 8.04
CA ALA A 121 0.19 12.97 7.58
C ALA A 121 0.64 12.95 6.10
N MET A 122 0.06 13.81 5.26
CA MET A 122 0.50 14.03 3.88
C MET A 122 1.90 14.68 3.80
N GLY A 123 2.28 15.47 4.81
CA GLY A 123 3.50 16.28 4.81
C GLY A 123 3.32 17.65 4.14
N ILE A 124 2.13 18.23 4.27
CA ILE A 124 1.78 19.56 3.77
C ILE A 124 1.19 20.44 4.89
N ASN A 125 1.19 21.75 4.68
CA ASN A 125 0.73 22.74 5.65
C ASN A 125 -0.75 22.57 5.99
N ALA A 126 -1.11 22.86 7.24
CA ALA A 126 -2.47 22.73 7.77
C ALA A 126 -3.52 23.53 7.00
N SER A 127 -3.15 24.55 6.23
CA SER A 127 -4.07 25.25 5.32
C SER A 127 -4.77 24.31 4.32
N ALA A 128 -4.15 23.17 3.98
CA ALA A 128 -4.75 22.15 3.13
C ALA A 128 -5.92 21.39 3.79
N ASN A 129 -6.08 21.50 5.11
CA ASN A 129 -7.20 20.89 5.84
C ASN A 129 -8.56 21.59 5.58
N SER A 130 -8.57 22.69 4.84
CA SER A 130 -9.79 23.49 4.58
C SER A 130 -10.03 23.79 3.09
N ASN A 131 -9.43 23.04 2.18
CA ASN A 131 -9.62 23.20 0.73
C ASN A 131 -9.43 21.89 -0.05
N LEU A 132 -9.85 21.87 -1.31
CA LEU A 132 -9.53 20.85 -2.34
C LEU A 132 -8.55 21.39 -3.38
N GLY A 133 -7.52 22.12 -2.93
CA GLY A 133 -6.46 22.60 -3.80
C GLY A 133 -5.71 21.46 -4.48
N GLN A 134 -5.12 21.76 -5.64
CA GLN A 134 -4.28 20.82 -6.39
C GLN A 134 -3.04 20.41 -5.59
N ASP A 135 -2.41 21.37 -4.92
CA ASP A 135 -1.18 21.14 -4.16
C ASP A 135 -1.33 21.63 -2.71
N GLY A 136 -0.26 21.44 -1.94
CA GLY A 136 -0.10 22.01 -0.61
C GLY A 136 1.34 22.47 -0.40
N THR A 137 1.53 23.46 0.47
CA THR A 137 2.88 23.89 0.86
C THR A 137 3.54 22.79 1.68
N ALA A 138 4.66 22.25 1.20
CA ALA A 138 5.37 21.17 1.89
C ALA A 138 5.84 21.57 3.30
N ILE A 139 5.83 20.62 4.23
CA ILE A 139 6.37 20.75 5.58
C ILE A 139 7.17 19.48 5.94
N THR A 140 8.02 19.57 6.96
CA THR A 140 8.81 18.43 7.48
C THR A 140 7.97 17.60 8.46
N SER A 141 6.97 16.89 7.95
CA SER A 141 6.07 16.02 8.72
C SER A 141 5.57 14.88 7.84
N GLY A 142 5.01 13.84 8.44
CA GLY A 142 4.23 12.85 7.71
C GLY A 142 5.04 12.03 6.71
N CYS A 143 4.32 11.43 5.76
CA CYS A 143 4.93 10.54 4.78
C CYS A 143 5.90 11.21 3.82
N ALA A 144 5.72 12.49 3.49
CA ALA A 144 6.68 13.20 2.63
C ALA A 144 8.07 13.30 3.29
N SER A 145 8.13 13.37 4.62
CA SER A 145 9.38 13.39 5.39
C SER A 145 9.85 12.02 5.89
N TYR A 146 9.02 10.98 5.72
CA TYR A 146 9.35 9.62 6.17
C TYR A 146 10.55 9.08 5.40
N LYS A 147 11.41 8.35 6.10
CA LYS A 147 12.64 7.80 5.55
C LYS A 147 13.02 6.50 6.25
N THR A 148 13.75 5.69 5.51
CA THR A 148 14.42 4.47 5.98
C THR A 148 15.86 4.52 5.48
N ASP A 149 16.73 3.66 6.01
CA ASP A 149 18.11 3.58 5.54
C ASP A 149 18.20 3.16 4.06
N GLU A 150 17.29 2.29 3.60
CA GLU A 150 17.20 1.87 2.20
C GLU A 150 16.58 2.92 1.30
N PHE A 151 15.54 3.61 1.79
CA PHE A 151 14.76 4.56 1.01
C PHE A 151 14.66 5.90 1.76
N PRO A 152 15.57 6.85 1.48
CA PRO A 152 15.60 8.14 2.17
C PRO A 152 14.52 9.13 1.69
N SER A 153 13.78 8.81 0.62
CA SER A 153 12.73 9.69 0.09
C SER A 153 11.69 8.94 -0.75
N GLY A 154 10.63 9.67 -1.15
CA GLY A 154 9.55 9.20 -2.02
C GLY A 154 8.60 8.23 -1.35
N TRP A 155 8.44 8.40 -0.04
CA TRP A 155 7.35 7.85 0.73
C TRP A 155 6.14 8.77 0.63
N ARG A 156 4.95 8.19 0.67
CA ARG A 156 3.70 8.89 0.44
C ARG A 156 2.59 8.26 1.26
N LEU A 157 1.56 9.04 1.55
CA LEU A 157 0.37 8.50 2.20
C LEU A 157 -0.39 7.63 1.17
N PRO A 158 -0.84 6.41 1.51
CA PRO A 158 -1.52 5.54 0.57
C PRO A 158 -2.89 6.13 0.19
N THR A 159 -3.35 5.85 -1.02
CA THR A 159 -4.74 6.12 -1.43
C THR A 159 -5.71 5.27 -0.60
N GLN A 160 -7.00 5.62 -0.61
CA GLN A 160 -8.02 4.82 0.06
C GLN A 160 -7.96 3.35 -0.39
N ARG A 161 -7.82 3.10 -1.69
CA ARG A 161 -7.74 1.73 -2.23
C ARG A 161 -6.50 0.98 -1.78
N GLU A 162 -5.35 1.64 -1.73
CA GLU A 162 -4.12 1.03 -1.22
C GLU A 162 -4.23 0.69 0.27
N MET A 163 -4.83 1.58 1.07
CA MET A 163 -5.06 1.33 2.48
C MET A 163 -6.04 0.16 2.70
N MET A 164 -7.07 0.01 1.86
CA MET A 164 -7.97 -1.15 1.90
C MET A 164 -7.22 -2.47 1.63
N LEU A 165 -6.26 -2.46 0.70
CA LEU A 165 -5.38 -3.61 0.48
C LEU A 165 -4.49 -3.88 1.70
N MET A 166 -3.93 -2.85 2.32
CA MET A 166 -3.15 -3.00 3.54
C MET A 166 -3.97 -3.63 4.68
N TRP A 167 -5.25 -3.28 4.81
CA TRP A 167 -6.16 -3.93 5.76
C TRP A 167 -6.41 -5.39 5.42
N LEU A 168 -6.67 -5.70 4.14
CA LEU A 168 -6.85 -7.08 3.69
C LEU A 168 -5.63 -7.96 4.00
N PHE A 169 -4.44 -7.40 3.84
CA PHE A 169 -3.16 -8.08 4.08
C PHE A 169 -2.58 -7.85 5.48
N LYS A 170 -3.35 -7.29 6.43
CA LYS A 170 -2.87 -6.89 7.76
C LYS A 170 -2.09 -8.01 8.46
N ALA A 171 -2.65 -9.22 8.49
CA ALA A 171 -1.99 -10.36 9.14
C ALA A 171 -0.62 -10.68 8.52
N GLY A 172 -0.49 -10.60 7.19
CA GLY A 172 0.79 -10.78 6.51
C GLY A 172 1.79 -9.67 6.82
N ILE A 173 1.32 -8.42 6.84
CA ILE A 173 2.12 -7.25 7.22
C ILE A 173 2.65 -7.41 8.64
N ASP A 174 1.80 -7.82 9.59
CA ASP A 174 2.16 -7.98 11.00
C ASP A 174 3.15 -9.13 11.24
N VAL A 175 3.10 -10.19 10.41
CA VAL A 175 4.11 -11.27 10.42
C VAL A 175 5.45 -10.78 9.91
N ILE A 176 5.46 -9.95 8.86
CA ILE A 176 6.70 -9.38 8.30
C ILE A 176 7.30 -8.36 9.27
N TYR A 177 6.47 -7.53 9.90
CA TYR A 177 6.84 -6.44 10.79
C TYR A 177 6.43 -6.69 12.24
N SER A 178 6.99 -7.74 12.87
CA SER A 178 6.63 -8.12 14.24
C SER A 178 6.74 -7.00 15.30
N SER A 179 7.69 -6.07 15.15
CA SER A 179 7.87 -4.92 16.04
C SER A 179 7.19 -3.63 15.55
N GLY A 180 6.58 -3.66 14.36
CA GLY A 180 6.01 -2.52 13.66
C GLY A 180 4.61 -2.82 13.12
N GLN A 181 3.86 -3.64 13.85
CA GLN A 181 2.52 -4.10 13.46
C GLN A 181 1.57 -2.91 13.25
N LEU A 182 0.59 -3.08 12.36
CA LEU A 182 -0.49 -2.12 12.23
C LEU A 182 -1.36 -2.20 13.48
N SER A 183 -1.48 -1.08 14.18
CA SER A 183 -2.25 -1.00 15.41
C SER A 183 -3.75 -1.00 15.14
N ALA A 184 -4.55 -1.38 16.13
CA ALA A 184 -6.00 -1.20 16.10
C ALA A 184 -6.32 0.28 16.29
N SER A 185 -6.33 1.04 15.21
CA SER A 185 -6.54 2.50 15.20
C SER A 185 -7.09 2.96 13.83
N PRO A 186 -7.70 4.14 13.75
CA PRO A 186 -7.97 4.78 12.46
C PRO A 186 -6.67 5.27 11.80
N TYR A 187 -6.54 5.04 10.49
CA TYR A 187 -5.42 5.49 9.68
C TYR A 187 -5.87 6.40 8.55
N TRP A 188 -5.21 7.56 8.42
CA TRP A 188 -5.43 8.45 7.29
C TRP A 188 -5.08 7.80 5.96
N THR A 189 -5.85 8.16 4.94
CA THR A 189 -5.53 7.92 3.53
C THR A 189 -5.29 9.26 2.83
N ALA A 190 -4.62 9.23 1.68
CA ALA A 190 -4.39 10.42 0.87
C ALA A 190 -5.65 10.91 0.14
N THR A 191 -6.73 10.14 0.16
CA THR A 191 -7.95 10.43 -0.59
C THR A 191 -8.83 11.39 0.20
N GLU A 192 -9.16 12.53 -0.41
CA GLU A 192 -10.03 13.55 0.17
C GLU A 192 -11.50 13.20 -0.09
N ASN A 193 -12.41 13.59 0.83
CA ASN A 193 -13.86 13.47 0.61
C ASN A 193 -14.43 14.83 0.22
N THR A 194 -14.16 15.85 1.04
CA THR A 194 -14.60 17.22 0.83
C THR A 194 -13.44 18.19 1.10
N ALA A 195 -13.69 19.49 1.00
CA ALA A 195 -12.68 20.50 1.35
C ALA A 195 -12.15 20.35 2.77
N VAL A 196 -13.00 19.88 3.70
CA VAL A 196 -12.70 19.79 5.13
C VAL A 196 -12.60 18.36 5.64
N GLU A 197 -12.89 17.35 4.82
CA GLU A 197 -12.86 15.93 5.22
C GLU A 197 -11.97 15.08 4.32
N ALA A 198 -11.36 14.06 4.90
CA ALA A 198 -10.59 13.05 4.19
C ALA A 198 -11.01 11.65 4.63
N TRP A 199 -10.73 10.68 3.78
CA TRP A 199 -11.01 9.28 4.04
C TRP A 199 -9.96 8.70 4.99
N TYR A 200 -10.42 7.89 5.93
CA TYR A 200 -9.60 7.04 6.77
C TYR A 200 -10.05 5.59 6.65
N LEU A 201 -9.22 4.68 7.14
CA LEU A 201 -9.59 3.27 7.30
C LEU A 201 -9.42 2.87 8.76
N ASP A 202 -10.46 2.27 9.34
CA ASP A 202 -10.45 1.84 10.74
C ASP A 202 -9.92 0.40 10.87
N PHE A 203 -8.82 0.24 11.60
CA PHE A 203 -8.23 -1.06 11.93
C PHE A 203 -8.68 -1.60 13.30
N THR A 204 -9.55 -0.88 14.03
CA THR A 204 -10.18 -1.39 15.26
C THR A 204 -11.32 -2.37 14.98
N THR A 205 -11.91 -2.30 13.79
CA THR A 205 -13.08 -3.07 13.41
C THR A 205 -12.70 -4.42 12.82
N ALA A 206 -13.52 -5.43 13.08
CA ALA A 206 -13.32 -6.79 12.55
C ALA A 206 -13.57 -6.92 11.03
N ALA A 207 -14.16 -5.89 10.42
CA ALA A 207 -14.41 -5.76 8.99
C ALA A 207 -13.83 -4.44 8.49
N PRO A 208 -13.49 -4.29 7.19
CA PRO A 208 -12.89 -3.06 6.70
C PRO A 208 -13.94 -1.94 6.76
N GLN A 209 -13.66 -0.90 7.55
CA GLN A 209 -14.53 0.28 7.64
C GLN A 209 -13.76 1.48 7.10
N SER A 210 -14.13 1.90 5.89
CA SER A 210 -13.66 3.16 5.32
C SER A 210 -14.76 4.20 5.47
N ASP A 211 -14.42 5.30 6.11
CA ASP A 211 -15.31 6.44 6.34
C ASP A 211 -14.49 7.74 6.19
N SER A 212 -15.16 8.88 6.26
CA SER A 212 -14.53 10.19 6.21
C SER A 212 -14.64 10.92 7.54
N ALA A 213 -13.63 11.72 7.86
CA ALA A 213 -13.61 12.55 9.04
C ALA A 213 -13.01 13.92 8.73
N ALA A 214 -13.26 14.90 9.60
CA ALA A 214 -12.66 16.21 9.50
C ALA A 214 -11.13 16.08 9.45
N LYS A 215 -10.50 16.73 8.47
CA LYS A 215 -9.04 16.69 8.24
C LYS A 215 -8.23 17.22 9.43
N THR A 216 -8.87 17.93 10.35
CA THR A 216 -8.28 18.44 11.60
C THR A 216 -8.20 17.38 12.71
N PHE A 217 -8.86 16.22 12.57
CA PHE A 217 -8.74 15.13 13.54
C PHE A 217 -7.35 14.52 13.50
N SER A 218 -6.92 13.95 14.63
CA SER A 218 -5.63 13.27 14.74
C SER A 218 -5.84 11.78 14.56
N TYR A 219 -5.31 11.21 13.47
CA TYR A 219 -5.28 9.78 13.22
C TYR A 219 -3.86 9.34 12.86
N LYS A 220 -3.62 8.03 12.94
CA LYS A 220 -2.33 7.45 12.57
C LYS A 220 -2.13 7.49 11.05
N TYR A 221 -0.90 7.24 10.63
CA TYR A 221 -0.59 7.06 9.22
C TYR A 221 0.50 6.02 9.05
N ARG A 222 0.41 5.27 7.94
CA ARG A 222 1.42 4.30 7.50
C ARG A 222 1.75 4.59 6.06
N CYS A 223 3.01 4.90 5.79
CA CYS A 223 3.43 5.33 4.47
C CYS A 223 3.61 4.16 3.52
N VAL A 224 3.45 4.43 2.23
CA VAL A 224 3.79 3.53 1.13
C VAL A 224 4.77 4.20 0.18
N ARG A 225 5.41 3.39 -0.66
CA ARG A 225 6.36 3.87 -1.66
C ARG A 225 6.17 3.12 -2.98
N ASP A 226 6.10 3.86 -4.07
CA ASP A 226 6.10 3.30 -5.43
C ASP A 226 7.44 2.59 -5.70
N TYR A 227 7.39 1.38 -6.26
CA TYR A 227 8.55 0.48 -6.43
C TYR A 227 8.65 -0.15 -7.82
#